data_AF-A0A401QA76-F1
#
_entry.id   AF-A0A401QA76-F1
#
_cell.length_a   1.000
_cell.length_b   1.000
_cell.length_c   1.000
_cell.angle_alpha   90.00
_cell.angle_beta   90.00
_cell.angle_gamma   90.00
#
_symmetry.space_group_name_H-M   'P 1'
#
loop_
_entity.id
_entity.type
_entity.pdbx_description
1 polymer ?
#
loop_
_entity_poly.entity_id
_entity_poly.type
_entity_poly.pdbx_seq_one_letter_code
_entity_poly.pdbx_strand_id
1 'polypeptide(L)'
;MGDISSGMSSSIMQLYLKQVLEAFFHTHSPVRHFALNVIALTLNQGLVHPVQCVPYLIAIGTDPESTMRNKSDQQLVEIDKKYTGFVH
;
A
#
# COMPACT_ATOMS: atom_id res chain seq x y z
N MET A 1 -1.72 -1.58 29.29
CA MET A 1 -2.67 -0.49 28.99
C MET A 1 -2.07 0.45 27.94
N GLY A 2 -1.63 -0.10 26.79
CA GLY A 2 -0.86 0.64 25.75
C GLY A 2 -1.37 0.44 24.32
N ASP A 3 -2.49 -0.28 24.13
CA ASP A 3 -2.97 -0.72 22.81
C ASP A 3 -4.10 0.12 22.20
N ILE A 4 -4.56 1.17 22.89
CA ILE A 4 -5.70 1.96 22.38
C ILE A 4 -5.29 2.75 21.14
N SER A 5 -4.09 3.33 21.13
CA SER A 5 -3.59 4.13 20.00
C SER A 5 -3.31 3.26 18.77
N SER A 6 -2.55 2.16 18.94
CA SER A 6 -2.22 1.20 17.87
C SER A 6 -3.48 0.53 17.30
N GLY A 7 -4.41 0.11 18.16
CA GLY A 7 -5.68 -0.50 17.75
C GLY A 7 -6.60 0.46 16.99
N MET A 8 -6.65 1.73 17.38
CA MET A 8 -7.43 2.75 16.66
C MET A 8 -6.87 3.03 15.27
N SER A 9 -5.54 3.15 15.13
CA SER A 9 -4.90 3.40 13.82
C SER A 9 -5.15 2.26 12.83
N SER A 10 -5.04 1.01 13.27
CA SER A 10 -5.35 -0.15 12.41
C SER A 10 -6.82 -0.17 12.01
N SER A 11 -7.74 0.11 12.94
CA SER A 11 -9.19 0.14 12.67
C SER A 11 -9.57 1.21 11.63
N ILE A 12 -9.00 2.41 11.75
CA ILE A 12 -9.22 3.50 10.78
C ILE A 12 -8.72 3.08 9.40
N MET A 13 -7.51 2.51 9.33
CA MET A 13 -6.94 2.12 8.04
C MET A 13 -7.74 0.99 7.40
N GLN A 14 -8.17 -0.01 8.15
CA GLN A 14 -9.03 -1.09 7.63
C GLN A 14 -10.36 -0.56 7.07
N LEU A 15 -10.94 0.47 7.68
CA LEU A 15 -12.18 1.10 7.21
C LEU A 15 -12.01 1.84 5.86
N TYR A 16 -10.87 2.50 5.65
CA TYR A 16 -10.63 3.35 4.47
C TYR A 16 -9.71 2.74 3.42
N LEU A 17 -9.17 1.54 3.65
CA LEU A 17 -8.16 0.92 2.78
C LEU A 17 -8.62 0.83 1.34
N LYS A 18 -9.87 0.41 1.11
CA LYS A 18 -10.42 0.26 -0.24
C LYS A 18 -10.43 1.59 -1.01
N GLN A 19 -10.87 2.67 -0.39
CA GLN A 19 -10.94 3.99 -1.01
C GLN A 19 -9.55 4.55 -1.33
N VAL A 20 -8.56 4.28 -0.47
CA VAL A 20 -7.16 4.65 -0.74
C VAL A 20 -6.59 3.84 -1.91
N LEU A 21 -6.88 2.53 -1.99
CA LEU A 21 -6.45 1.69 -3.10
C LEU A 21 -7.11 2.11 -4.43
N GLU A 22 -8.40 2.45 -4.42
CA GLU A 22 -9.10 2.95 -5.61
C GLU A 22 -8.53 4.29 -6.12
N ALA A 23 -7.90 5.09 -5.26
CA ALA A 23 -7.23 6.34 -5.65
C ALA A 23 -6.02 6.11 -6.58
N PHE A 24 -5.52 4.88 -6.72
CA PHE A 24 -4.46 4.53 -7.68
C PHE A 24 -4.91 4.72 -9.13
N PHE A 25 -6.21 4.71 -9.40
CA PHE A 25 -6.76 4.90 -10.75
C PHE A 25 -7.06 6.36 -11.09
N HIS A 26 -6.67 7.31 -10.25
CA HIS A 26 -6.93 8.72 -10.51
C HIS A 26 -6.06 9.26 -11.65
N THR A 27 -6.66 10.05 -12.53
CA THR A 27 -5.97 10.80 -13.59
C THR A 27 -4.86 11.74 -13.10
N HIS A 28 -4.99 12.30 -11.89
CA HIS A 28 -4.01 13.23 -11.32
C HIS A 28 -2.87 12.48 -10.64
N SER A 29 -1.66 12.66 -11.18
CA SER A 29 -0.42 12.09 -10.65
C SER A 29 -0.22 12.30 -9.13
N PRO A 30 -0.43 13.52 -8.58
CA PRO A 30 -0.24 13.74 -7.14
C PRO A 30 -1.14 12.85 -6.28
N VAL A 31 -2.37 12.57 -6.71
CA VAL A 31 -3.29 11.71 -5.96
C VAL A 31 -2.76 10.28 -5.91
N ARG A 32 -2.28 9.74 -7.04
CA ARG A 32 -1.68 8.40 -7.08
C ARG A 32 -0.43 8.32 -6.19
N HIS A 33 0.42 9.36 -6.23
CA HIS A 33 1.61 9.46 -5.38
C HIS A 33 1.27 9.43 -3.89
N PHE A 34 0.31 10.25 -3.46
CA PHE A 34 -0.09 10.28 -2.06
C PHE A 34 -0.75 8.97 -1.63
N ALA A 35 -1.56 8.36 -2.49
CA ALA A 35 -2.13 7.04 -2.21
C ALA A 35 -1.02 5.99 -2.01
N LEU A 36 -0.02 5.92 -2.90
CA LEU A 36 1.10 4.99 -2.78
C LEU A 36 1.90 5.23 -1.48
N ASN A 37 2.08 6.50 -1.09
CA ASN A 37 2.74 6.84 0.18
C ASN A 37 1.97 6.32 1.40
N VAL A 38 0.64 6.49 1.41
CA VAL A 38 -0.22 5.98 2.49
C VAL A 38 -0.13 4.45 2.56
N ILE A 39 -0.26 3.76 1.42
CA ILE A 39 -0.16 2.28 1.37
C ILE A 39 1.20 1.79 1.85
N ALA A 40 2.29 2.42 1.41
CA ALA A 40 3.64 2.04 1.84
C ALA A 40 3.83 2.21 3.36
N LEU A 41 3.40 3.32 3.95
CA LEU A 41 3.49 3.54 5.39
C LEU A 41 2.65 2.52 6.18
N THR A 42 1.44 2.26 5.71
CA THR A 42 0.50 1.29 6.29
C THR A 42 1.08 -0.13 6.30
N LEU A 43 1.70 -0.56 5.20
CA LEU A 43 2.34 -1.87 5.08
C LEU A 43 3.59 -1.99 5.94
N ASN A 44 4.44 -0.96 5.93
CA ASN A 44 5.67 -0.92 6.73
C ASN A 44 5.39 -1.00 8.23
N GLN A 45 4.30 -0.38 8.70
CA GLN A 45 3.87 -0.44 10.09
C GLN A 45 3.10 -1.73 10.45
N GLY A 46 2.76 -2.55 9.46
CA GLY A 46 2.00 -3.79 9.67
C GLY A 46 0.55 -3.56 10.11
N LEU A 47 -0.05 -2.42 9.76
CA LEU A 47 -1.41 -2.06 10.19
C LEU A 47 -2.49 -2.87 9.46
N VAL A 48 -2.17 -3.41 8.27
CA VAL A 48 -3.06 -4.24 7.44
C VAL A 48 -2.29 -5.41 6.84
N HIS A 49 -3.03 -6.48 6.48
CA HIS A 49 -2.47 -7.61 5.73
C HIS A 49 -2.27 -7.23 4.24
N PRO A 50 -1.15 -7.60 3.60
CA PRO A 50 -0.80 -7.10 2.25
C PRO A 50 -1.67 -7.65 1.12
N VAL A 51 -2.47 -8.70 1.35
CA VAL A 51 -3.26 -9.41 0.31
C VAL A 51 -4.06 -8.50 -0.60
N GLN A 52 -4.70 -7.47 -0.04
CA GLN A 52 -5.54 -6.56 -0.81
C GLN A 52 -4.72 -5.49 -1.55
N CYS A 53 -3.49 -5.21 -1.11
CA CYS A 53 -2.63 -4.19 -1.70
C CYS A 53 -1.84 -4.70 -2.91
N VAL A 54 -1.51 -5.99 -2.96
CA VAL A 54 -0.64 -6.56 -4.00
C VAL A 54 -1.14 -6.31 -5.43
N PRO A 55 -2.41 -6.57 -5.80
CA PRO A 55 -2.89 -6.33 -7.17
C PRO A 55 -2.77 -4.86 -7.60
N TYR A 56 -2.99 -3.93 -6.65
CA TYR A 56 -2.91 -2.50 -6.89
C TYR A 56 -1.46 -2.03 -7.03
N LEU A 57 -0.54 -2.58 -6.22
CA LEU A 57 0.90 -2.32 -6.36
C LEU A 57 1.44 -2.83 -7.70
N ILE A 58 1.02 -4.02 -8.14
CA ILE A 58 1.38 -4.54 -9.47
C ILE A 58 0.88 -3.59 -10.57
N ALA A 59 -0.36 -3.08 -10.46
CA ALA A 59 -0.90 -2.12 -11.43
C ALA A 59 -0.08 -0.82 -11.50
N ILE A 60 0.36 -0.27 -10.35
CA ILE A 60 1.25 0.92 -10.30
C ILE A 60 2.62 0.66 -10.95
N GLY A 61 3.06 -0.60 -11.05
CA GLY A 61 4.24 -0.97 -11.84
C GLY A 61 4.17 -0.56 -13.31
N THR A 62 2.98 -0.17 -13.81
CA THR A 62 2.76 0.33 -15.18
C THR A 62 2.54 1.85 -15.26
N ASP A 63 2.67 2.58 -14.15
CA ASP A 63 2.49 4.05 -14.13
C ASP A 63 3.50 4.75 -15.07
N PRO A 64 3.12 5.82 -15.79
CA PRO A 64 4.03 6.56 -16.66
C PRO A 64 5.25 7.13 -15.90
N GLU A 65 5.11 7.42 -14.61
CA GLU A 65 6.19 8.00 -13.81
C GLU A 65 7.11 6.92 -13.23
N SER A 66 8.41 7.04 -13.49
CA SER A 66 9.40 6.06 -13.02
C SER A 66 9.50 5.99 -11.50
N THR A 67 9.30 7.10 -10.82
CA THR A 67 9.27 7.19 -9.35
C THR A 67 8.19 6.29 -8.75
N MET A 68 7.00 6.25 -9.36
CA MET A 68 5.88 5.41 -8.94
C MET A 68 6.21 3.92 -9.13
N ARG A 69 6.70 3.55 -10.32
CA ARG A 69 7.07 2.16 -10.63
C ARG A 69 8.13 1.63 -9.67
N ASN A 70 9.25 2.35 -9.53
CA ASN A 70 10.36 1.96 -8.68
C ASN A 70 9.94 1.77 -7.22
N LYS A 71 9.06 2.65 -6.71
CA LYS A 71 8.57 2.56 -5.34
C LYS A 71 7.61 1.39 -5.16
N SER A 72 6.76 1.10 -6.15
CA SER A 72 5.86 -0.04 -6.10
C SER A 72 6.61 -1.38 -6.12
N ASP A 73 7.60 -1.52 -7.01
CA ASP A 73 8.46 -2.69 -7.08
C ASP A 73 9.20 -2.92 -5.75
N GLN A 74 9.71 -1.84 -5.14
CA GLN A 74 10.31 -1.93 -3.81
C GLN A 74 9.32 -2.44 -2.76
N GLN A 75 8.06 -1.98 -2.76
CA GLN A 75 7.06 -2.49 -1.83
C GLN A 75 6.74 -3.97 -2.06
N LEU A 76 6.63 -4.41 -3.31
CA LEU A 76 6.39 -5.83 -3.63
C LEU A 76 7.53 -6.73 -3.17
N VAL A 77 8.79 -6.30 -3.35
CA VAL A 77 9.98 -7.01 -2.84
C VAL A 77 9.95 -7.12 -1.31
N GLU A 78 9.60 -6.05 -0.60
CA GLU A 78 9.51 -6.09 0.87
C GLU A 78 8.36 -6.97 1.35
N ILE A 79 7.24 -7.02 0.63
CA ILE A 79 6.14 -7.96 0.91
C ILE A 79 6.64 -9.40 0.75
N ASP A 80 7.28 -9.74 -0.36
CA ASP A 80 7.74 -11.13 -0.60
C ASP A 80 8.81 -11.59 0.40
N LYS A 81 9.70 -10.67 0.83
CA LYS A 81 10.65 -10.95 1.92
C LYS A 81 9.95 -11.28 3.24
N LYS A 82 8.88 -10.57 3.57
CA LYS A 82 8.15 -10.73 4.83
C LYS A 82 7.15 -11.89 4.79
N TYR A 83 6.62 -12.19 3.60
CA TYR A 83 5.62 -13.21 3.32
C TYR A 83 6.10 -14.05 2.12
N THR A 84 7.02 -14.99 2.37
CA THR A 84 7.63 -15.80 1.30
C THR A 84 6.57 -16.50 0.46
N GLY A 85 6.63 -16.32 -0.87
CA GLY A 85 5.73 -16.97 -1.83
C GLY A 85 4.37 -16.29 -1.99
N PHE A 86 4.23 -15.07 -1.47
CA PHE A 86 2.98 -14.32 -1.53
C PHE A 86 2.75 -13.59 -2.86
N VAL A 87 3.82 -13.33 -3.60
CA VAL A 87 3.81 -12.60 -4.89
C VAL A 87 4.11 -13.55 -6.08
N HIS A 88 3.90 -14.86 -5.91
CA HIS A 88 4.16 -15.88 -6.94
C HIS A 88 2.90 -16.26 -7.74
#